data_AF-A0A679IFR2-F1
#
_entry.id   AF-A0A679IFR2-F1
#
_cell.length_a   1.000
_cell.length_b   1.000
_cell.length_c   1.000
_cell.angle_alpha   90.00
_cell.angle_beta   90.00
_cell.angle_gamma   90.00
#
_symmetry.space_group_name_H-M   'P 1'
#
loop_
_entity.id
_entity.type
_entity.pdbx_description
1 polymer ?
#
loop_
_entity_poly.entity_id
_entity_poly.type
_entity_poly.pdbx_seq_one_letter_code
_entity_poly.pdbx_strand_id
1 'polypeptide(L)'
;MFLTVSPFVFVAMKTKGFVAPMIGSAVIVMGSAALSNQEWGALYPWTATYFLVQGKLQSTGYPTLLSVSIIILVSAVGFLMTFHHFKKEDLK
;
A
#
# COMPACT_ATOMS: atom_id res chain seq x y z
N MET A 1 -7.31 0.11 4.99
CA MET A 1 -5.91 -0.37 5.09
C MET A 1 -5.75 -1.87 4.84
N PHE A 2 -6.77 -2.72 5.03
CA PHE A 2 -6.62 -4.17 4.78
C PHE A 2 -6.14 -4.49 3.35
N LEU A 3 -6.73 -3.87 2.33
CA LEU A 3 -6.34 -4.12 0.93
C LEU A 3 -4.92 -3.64 0.60
N THR A 4 -4.46 -2.52 1.18
CA THR A 4 -3.09 -2.03 1.00
C THR A 4 -2.05 -2.85 1.77
N VAL A 5 -2.47 -3.74 2.66
CA VAL A 5 -1.61 -4.69 3.38
C VAL A 5 -1.47 -6.03 2.63
N SER A 6 -2.36 -6.33 1.67
CA SER A 6 -2.31 -7.57 0.89
C SER A 6 -0.95 -7.88 0.22
N PRO A 7 -0.17 -6.93 -0.33
CA PRO A 7 1.16 -7.24 -0.84
C PRO A 7 2.10 -7.85 0.21
N PHE A 8 1.98 -7.47 1.48
CA PHE A 8 2.81 -8.02 2.56
C PHE A 8 2.44 -9.46 2.89
N VAL A 9 1.15 -9.79 2.80
CA VAL A 9 0.68 -11.16 2.96
C VAL A 9 1.26 -12.03 1.85
N PHE A 10 1.23 -11.58 0.60
CA PHE A 10 1.89 -12.28 -0.50
C PHE A 10 3.39 -12.48 -0.27
N VAL A 11 4.11 -11.44 0.16
CA VAL A 11 5.55 -11.57 0.46
C VAL A 11 5.78 -12.55 1.59
N ALA A 12 4.98 -12.50 2.66
CA ALA A 12 5.08 -13.41 3.81
C ALA A 12 4.92 -14.88 3.38
N MET A 13 3.90 -15.16 2.56
CA MET A 13 3.65 -16.50 2.02
C MET A 13 4.82 -16.97 1.15
N LYS A 14 5.28 -16.11 0.23
CA LYS A 14 6.37 -16.44 -0.70
C LYS A 14 7.71 -16.70 0.01
N THR A 15 8.02 -15.93 1.06
CA THR A 15 9.25 -16.10 1.85
C THR A 15 9.11 -17.12 2.97
N LYS A 16 7.91 -17.70 3.17
CA LYS A 16 7.57 -18.62 4.27
C LYS A 16 8.00 -18.08 5.64
N GLY A 17 7.86 -16.78 5.85
CA GLY A 17 8.38 -16.11 7.04
C GLY A 17 8.06 -14.62 7.08
N PHE A 18 8.18 -14.03 8.27
CA PHE A 18 7.73 -12.66 8.54
C PHE A 18 8.81 -11.58 8.38
N VAL A 19 10.08 -11.95 8.21
CA VAL A 19 11.18 -10.97 8.17
C VAL A 19 11.07 -10.02 6.98
N ALA A 20 10.89 -10.54 5.77
CA ALA A 20 10.75 -9.73 4.56
C ALA A 20 9.55 -8.75 4.60
N PRO A 21 8.32 -9.18 4.96
CA PRO A 21 7.20 -8.26 5.07
C PRO A 21 7.37 -7.27 6.23
N MET A 22 8.04 -7.64 7.34
CA MET A 22 8.36 -6.69 8.42
C MET A 22 9.28 -5.57 7.93
N ILE A 23 10.37 -5.89 7.22
CA ILE A 23 11.28 -4.88 6.66
C ILE A 23 10.51 -3.96 5.69
N GLY A 24 9.72 -4.54 4.80
CA GLY A 24 8.89 -3.76 3.87
C GLY A 24 7.91 -2.82 4.58
N SER A 25 7.26 -3.30 5.64
CA SER A 25 6.35 -2.48 6.44
C SER A 25 7.06 -1.33 7.15
N ALA A 26 8.26 -1.56 7.69
CA ALA A 26 9.06 -0.53 8.34
C ALA A 26 9.48 0.58 7.37
N VAL A 27 9.92 0.20 6.17
CA VAL A 27 10.27 1.15 5.10
C VAL A 27 9.05 2.00 4.71
N ILE A 28 7.87 1.40 4.62
CA ILE A 28 6.64 2.13 4.29
C ILE A 28 6.23 3.09 5.40
N VAL A 29 6.28 2.66 6.66
CA VAL A 29 5.95 3.53 7.78
C VAL A 29 6.89 4.73 7.82
N MET A 30 8.20 4.50 7.66
CA MET A 30 9.18 5.59 7.64
C MET A 30 9.00 6.49 6.41
N GLY A 31 8.79 5.92 5.23
CA GLY A 31 8.49 6.68 4.01
C GLY A 31 7.22 7.51 4.16
N SER A 32 6.18 6.96 4.80
CA SER A 32 4.95 7.67 5.07
C SER A 32 5.12 8.82 6.05
N ALA A 33 5.90 8.62 7.11
CA ALA A 33 6.24 9.68 8.06
C ALA A 33 7.02 10.81 7.37
N ALA A 34 8.03 10.47 6.55
CA ALA A 34 8.83 11.44 5.81
C ALA A 34 8.00 12.26 4.82
N LEU A 35 7.00 11.65 4.18
CA LEU A 35 6.14 12.29 3.18
C LEU A 35 4.89 12.95 3.79
N SER A 36 4.63 12.80 5.08
CA SER A 36 3.39 13.27 5.73
C SER A 36 3.20 14.80 5.74
N ASN A 37 4.28 15.55 5.51
CA ASN A 37 4.27 17.01 5.39
C ASN A 37 4.69 17.50 3.99
N GLN A 38 4.77 16.60 3.01
CA GLN A 38 5.18 16.93 1.64
C GLN A 38 4.00 16.74 0.68
N GLU A 39 3.93 17.59 -0.34
CA GLU A 39 2.88 17.53 -1.37
C GLU A 39 2.90 16.18 -2.12
N TRP A 40 4.10 15.61 -2.32
CA TRP A 40 4.28 14.31 -2.98
C TRP A 40 3.73 13.13 -2.16
N GLY A 41 3.40 13.36 -0.87
CA GLY A 41 2.69 12.37 -0.05
C GLY A 41 1.34 11.96 -0.64
N ALA A 42 0.73 12.79 -1.48
CA ALA A 42 -0.50 12.46 -2.22
C ALA A 42 -0.31 11.36 -3.29
N LEU A 43 0.92 11.13 -3.75
CA LEU A 43 1.24 10.10 -4.77
C LEU A 43 1.63 8.77 -4.13
N TYR A 44 2.03 8.78 -2.86
CA TYR A 44 2.44 7.58 -2.14
C TYR A 44 1.22 6.88 -1.53
N PRO A 45 0.85 5.64 -1.95
CA PRO A 45 -0.45 5.04 -1.61
C PRO A 45 -0.76 5.01 -0.11
N TRP A 46 0.25 4.73 0.70
CA TRP A 46 0.12 4.61 2.17
C TRP A 46 0.04 5.97 2.88
N THR A 47 0.61 7.04 2.31
CA THR A 47 0.44 8.41 2.83
C THR A 47 -0.81 9.08 2.26
N ALA A 48 -1.12 8.82 1.00
CA ALA A 48 -2.29 9.33 0.30
C ALA A 48 -3.59 8.88 0.98
N THR A 49 -3.63 7.64 1.49
CA THR A 49 -4.75 7.14 2.30
C THR A 49 -4.89 7.92 3.62
N TYR A 50 -3.79 8.29 4.27
CA TYR A 50 -3.82 9.17 5.44
C TYR A 50 -4.31 10.59 5.08
N PHE A 51 -3.83 11.17 3.98
CA PHE A 51 -4.28 12.48 3.50
C PHE A 51 -5.75 12.48 3.07
N LEU A 52 -6.25 11.37 2.54
CA LEU A 52 -7.65 11.18 2.19
C LEU A 52 -8.55 11.24 3.43
N VAL A 53 -8.18 10.55 4.50
CA VAL A 53 -8.94 10.57 5.76
C VAL A 53 -8.87 11.96 6.43
N GLN A 54 -7.73 12.65 6.33
CA GLN A 54 -7.52 13.98 6.90
C GLN A 54 -8.07 15.13 6.05
N GLY A 55 -8.64 14.85 4.86
CA GLY A 55 -9.10 15.87 3.92
C GLY A 55 -7.99 16.74 3.31
N LYS A 56 -6.72 16.37 3.50
CA LYS A 56 -5.55 17.15 3.06
C LYS A 56 -5.22 16.99 1.58
N LEU A 57 -5.84 16.05 0.88
CA LEU A 57 -5.57 15.79 -0.55
C LEU A 57 -5.70 17.04 -1.42
N GLN A 58 -6.72 17.88 -1.19
CA GLN A 58 -6.93 19.09 -2.01
C GLN A 58 -5.85 20.15 -1.79
N SER A 59 -5.19 20.16 -0.62
CA SER A 59 -4.11 21.10 -0.31
C SER A 59 -2.77 20.74 -0.95
N THR A 60 -2.62 19.53 -1.52
CA THR A 60 -1.37 19.06 -2.12
C THR A 60 -1.18 19.45 -3.58
N GLY A 61 -2.13 20.15 -4.19
CA GLY A 61 -2.08 20.55 -5.61
C GLY A 61 -2.34 19.40 -6.61
N TYR A 62 -2.32 18.15 -6.17
CA TYR A 62 -2.66 17.00 -7.01
C TYR A 62 -4.18 16.74 -7.09
N PRO A 63 -4.70 16.31 -8.26
CA PRO A 63 -6.09 15.91 -8.37
C PRO A 63 -6.39 14.74 -7.43
N THR A 64 -7.43 14.87 -6.60
CA THR A 64 -7.84 13.80 -5.66
C THR A 64 -8.09 12.48 -6.38
N LEU A 65 -8.62 12.53 -7.59
CA LEU A 65 -8.88 11.36 -8.43
C LEU A 65 -7.60 10.55 -8.73
N LEU A 66 -6.47 11.22 -8.91
CA LEU A 66 -5.18 10.60 -9.20
C LEU A 66 -4.65 9.83 -7.99
N SER A 67 -4.71 10.42 -6.80
CA SER A 67 -4.32 9.73 -5.57
C SER A 67 -5.21 8.53 -5.28
N VAL A 68 -6.52 8.66 -5.49
CA VAL A 68 -7.49 7.57 -5.31
C VAL A 68 -7.24 6.44 -6.30
N SER A 69 -6.94 6.74 -7.57
CA SER A 69 -6.65 5.72 -8.57
C SER A 69 -5.37 4.94 -8.25
N ILE A 70 -4.32 5.61 -7.74
CA ILE A 70 -3.10 4.96 -7.25
C ILE A 70 -3.41 3.99 -6.10
N ILE A 71 -4.21 4.41 -5.13
CA ILE A 71 -4.60 3.56 -3.99
C ILE A 71 -5.35 2.31 -4.46
N ILE A 72 -6.30 2.48 -5.38
CA ILE A 72 -7.09 1.37 -5.96
C ILE A 72 -6.18 0.42 -6.73
N LEU A 73 -5.28 0.93 -7.58
CA LEU A 73 -4.36 0.11 -8.37
C LEU A 73 -3.46 -0.74 -7.48
N VAL A 74 -2.80 -0.14 -6.49
CA VAL A 74 -1.90 -0.88 -5.59
C VAL A 74 -2.66 -1.92 -4.78
N SER A 75 -3.87 -1.57 -4.33
CA SER A 75 -4.77 -2.50 -3.61
C SER A 75 -5.19 -3.68 -4.47
N ALA A 76 -5.64 -3.44 -5.70
CA ALA A 76 -6.10 -4.48 -6.63
C ALA A 76 -4.96 -5.41 -7.04
N VAL A 77 -3.80 -4.83 -7.39
CA VAL A 77 -2.61 -5.60 -7.79
C VAL A 77 -2.09 -6.45 -6.62
N GLY A 78 -2.00 -5.88 -5.41
CA GLY A 78 -1.62 -6.62 -4.20
C GLY A 78 -2.55 -7.79 -3.91
N PHE A 79 -3.86 -7.54 -3.99
CA PHE A 79 -4.86 -8.55 -3.70
C PHE A 79 -4.84 -9.68 -4.73
N LEU A 80 -4.79 -9.34 -6.03
CA LEU A 80 -4.76 -10.33 -7.11
C LEU A 80 -3.51 -11.21 -7.05
N MET A 81 -2.33 -10.63 -6.77
CA MET A 81 -1.09 -11.41 -6.60
C MET A 81 -1.20 -12.37 -5.42
N THR A 82 -1.71 -11.89 -4.29
CA THR A 82 -1.91 -12.72 -3.09
C THR A 82 -2.87 -13.87 -3.36
N PHE A 83 -4.01 -13.58 -3.97
CA PHE A 83 -5.04 -14.57 -4.27
C PHE A 83 -4.55 -15.62 -5.27
N HIS A 84 -3.84 -15.20 -6.33
CA HIS A 84 -3.31 -16.12 -7.33
C HIS A 84 -2.25 -17.06 -6.73
N HIS A 85 -1.37 -16.54 -5.87
CA HIS A 85 -0.36 -17.34 -5.19
C HIS A 85 -1.00 -18.35 -4.23
N PHE A 86 -1.94 -17.90 -3.40
CA PHE A 86 -2.72 -18.77 -2.51
C PHE A 86 -3.40 -19.90 -3.29
N LYS A 87 -4.08 -19.59 -4.40
CA LYS A 87 -4.72 -20.60 -5.25
C LYS A 87 -3.74 -21.62 -5.83
N LYS A 88 -2.51 -21.21 -6.13
CA LYS A 88 -1.52 -22.08 -6.80
C LYS A 88 -0.75 -22.97 -5.82
N GLU A 89 -0.47 -22.47 -4.62
CA GLU A 89 0.35 -23.20 -3.63
C GLU A 89 -0.47 -23.95 -2.58
N ASP A 90 -1.59 -23.38 -2.11
CA ASP A 90 -2.35 -23.95 -0.98
C ASP A 90 -3.53 -24.84 -1.41
N LEU A 91 -4.12 -24.63 -2.58
CA LEU A 91 -5.26 -25.43 -3.09
C LEU A 91 -4.82 -26.62 -3.98
N LYS A 92 -3.65 -27.20 -3.71
CA LYS A 92 -3.20 -28.44 -4.37
C LYS A 92 -4.02 -29.66 -3.95
#